data_AF-W8U5K7-F1
#
_entry.id   AF-W8U5K7-F1
#
_cell.length_a   1.000
_cell.length_b   1.000
_cell.length_c   1.000
_cell.angle_alpha   90.00
_cell.angle_beta   90.00
_cell.angle_gamma   90.00
#
_symmetry.space_group_name_H-M   'P 1'
#
loop_
_entity.id
_entity.type
_entity.pdbx_description
1 polymer ?
#
loop_
_entity_poly.entity_id
_entity_poly.type
_entity_poly.pdbx_seq_one_letter_code
_entity_poly.pdbx_strand_id
1 'polypeptide(L)'
;MVKGAIYIMAAAFCLFAVTLVADLMSGLYEKKLWAATEKPPFGYYDSSAASEYQKTYQLSTDISDFSKKASLLKVDLENIASVAERAATQESAKAQEEPVKAMTSSQYLKVDLSQTSGYTKSDIDKLIEGTSLEGLGEYVIAAEHLHGVNALFIISVAQHESQYGQSKISRMKNNLFGIGAYDATPYRSAKRFASKQESIMKFASIISTGYFSKGALSVERIGAKYASDKNWAAAVASLMHKNAVRIELESGF
;
A
#
# COMPACT_ATOMS: atom_id res chain seq x y z
N MET A 1 -13.13 -20.70 -20.07
CA MET A 1 -13.86 -19.98 -19.00
C MET A 1 -14.21 -20.85 -17.79
N VAL A 2 -14.60 -22.13 -17.93
CA VAL A 2 -15.09 -22.95 -16.79
C VAL A 2 -14.01 -23.30 -15.74
N LYS A 3 -12.76 -23.56 -16.14
CA LYS A 3 -11.69 -23.93 -15.19
C LYS A 3 -11.27 -22.78 -14.27
N GLY A 4 -11.21 -21.54 -14.78
CA GLY A 4 -10.82 -20.37 -13.98
C GLY A 4 -11.83 -20.03 -12.88
N ALA A 5 -13.12 -20.12 -13.17
CA ALA A 5 -14.18 -19.91 -12.18
C ALA A 5 -14.15 -20.96 -11.06
N ILE A 6 -13.80 -22.21 -11.37
CA ILE A 6 -13.67 -23.29 -10.37
C ILE A 6 -12.49 -23.01 -9.42
N TYR A 7 -11.35 -22.51 -9.92
CA TYR A 7 -10.21 -22.14 -9.07
C TYR A 7 -10.51 -20.95 -8.15
N ILE A 8 -11.23 -19.95 -8.64
CA ILE A 8 -11.65 -18.79 -7.84
C ILE A 8 -12.64 -19.20 -6.74
N MET A 9 -13.62 -20.05 -7.08
CA MET A 9 -14.58 -20.58 -6.10
C MET A 9 -13.90 -21.47 -5.04
N ALA A 10 -12.93 -22.30 -5.44
CA ALA A 10 -12.17 -23.13 -4.51
C ALA A 10 -11.26 -22.30 -3.59
N ALA A 11 -10.62 -21.25 -4.12
CA ALA A 11 -9.81 -20.32 -3.33
C ALA A 11 -10.67 -19.52 -2.33
N ALA A 12 -11.85 -19.04 -2.76
CA ALA A 12 -12.81 -18.36 -1.89
C ALA A 12 -13.33 -19.28 -0.77
N PHE A 13 -13.60 -20.55 -1.07
CA PHE A 13 -14.04 -21.54 -0.08
C PHE A 13 -12.94 -21.90 0.93
N CYS A 14 -11.70 -22.10 0.46
CA CYS A 14 -10.55 -22.29 1.35
C CYS A 14 -10.33 -21.08 2.25
N LEU A 15 -10.47 -19.86 1.73
CA LEU A 15 -10.28 -18.64 2.51
C LEU A 15 -11.39 -18.46 3.55
N PHE A 16 -12.66 -18.74 3.19
CA PHE A 16 -13.77 -18.76 4.14
C PHE A 16 -13.54 -19.77 5.26
N ALA A 17 -13.03 -20.97 4.94
CA ALA A 17 -12.69 -21.98 5.93
C ALA A 17 -11.55 -21.51 6.85
N VAL A 18 -10.50 -20.87 6.33
CA VAL A 18 -9.39 -20.34 7.13
C VAL A 18 -9.85 -19.21 8.04
N THR A 19 -10.68 -18.28 7.56
CA THR A 19 -11.22 -17.19 8.39
C THR A 19 -12.18 -17.72 9.45
N LEU A 20 -13.05 -18.67 9.10
CA LEU A 20 -13.98 -19.29 10.05
C LEU A 20 -13.22 -20.03 11.14
N VAL A 21 -12.15 -20.77 10.79
CA VAL A 21 -11.30 -21.44 11.78
C VAL A 21 -10.56 -20.42 12.64
N ALA A 22 -10.02 -19.33 12.08
CA ALA A 22 -9.35 -18.29 12.86
C ALA A 22 -10.30 -17.59 13.85
N ASP A 23 -11.53 -17.28 13.43
CA ASP A 23 -12.57 -16.66 14.28
C ASP A 23 -13.06 -17.63 15.36
N LEU A 24 -13.27 -18.91 15.00
CA LEU A 24 -13.68 -19.95 15.95
C LEU A 24 -12.59 -20.21 16.99
N MET A 25 -11.32 -20.24 16.55
CA MET A 25 -10.17 -20.39 17.43
C MET A 25 -10.00 -19.17 18.33
N SER A 26 -10.19 -17.96 17.82
CA SER A 26 -10.16 -16.72 18.62
C SER A 26 -11.27 -16.71 19.68
N GLY A 27 -12.51 -17.06 19.30
CA GLY A 27 -13.65 -17.11 20.22
C GLY A 27 -13.57 -18.24 21.26
N LEU A 28 -13.03 -19.41 20.89
CA LEU A 28 -12.72 -20.49 21.85
C LEU A 28 -11.58 -20.08 22.79
N TYR A 29 -10.61 -19.34 22.29
CA TYR A 29 -9.47 -18.86 23.08
C TYR A 29 -9.89 -17.77 24.07
N GLU A 30 -10.71 -16.80 23.66
CA GLU A 30 -11.30 -15.81 24.58
C GLU A 30 -12.14 -16.46 25.68
N LYS A 31 -12.92 -17.51 25.36
CA LYS A 31 -13.67 -18.29 26.36
C LYS A 31 -12.76 -19.07 27.32
N LYS A 32 -11.67 -19.65 26.83
CA LYS A 32 -10.67 -20.34 27.69
C LYS A 32 -9.85 -19.35 28.52
N LEU A 33 -9.52 -18.18 27.98
CA LEU A 33 -8.90 -17.07 28.70
C LEU A 33 -9.82 -16.59 29.82
N TRP A 34 -11.09 -16.30 29.52
CA TRP A 34 -12.10 -15.95 30.53
C TRP A 34 -12.18 -17.01 31.64
N ALA A 35 -12.26 -18.29 31.28
CA ALA A 35 -12.29 -19.41 32.22
C ALA A 35 -10.98 -19.60 33.02
N ALA A 36 -9.84 -19.19 32.47
CA ALA A 36 -8.54 -19.18 33.16
C ALA A 36 -8.27 -17.89 33.95
N THR A 37 -9.08 -16.83 33.76
CA THR A 37 -8.96 -15.52 34.41
C THR A 37 -9.93 -15.29 35.57
N GLU A 38 -10.61 -16.33 36.06
CA GLU A 38 -11.09 -16.32 37.44
C GLU A 38 -9.86 -16.28 38.36
N LYS A 39 -9.37 -15.05 38.60
CA LYS A 39 -8.15 -14.77 39.35
C LYS A 39 -8.21 -15.48 40.71
N PRO A 40 -7.32 -16.43 41.03
CA PRO A 40 -7.08 -16.76 42.42
C PRO A 40 -6.51 -15.51 43.13
N PRO A 41 -6.86 -15.29 44.40
CA PRO A 41 -6.45 -14.09 45.13
C PRO A 41 -4.92 -14.01 45.24
N PHE A 42 -4.45 -12.77 45.29
CA PHE A 42 -3.06 -12.35 45.29
C PHE A 42 -2.16 -13.17 46.23
N GLY A 43 -1.18 -13.90 45.66
CA GLY A 43 -0.06 -14.49 46.40
C GLY A 43 0.26 -15.93 45.98
N TYR A 44 1.51 -16.14 45.55
CA TYR A 44 2.12 -17.40 45.11
C TYR A 44 1.76 -17.91 43.71
N TYR A 45 2.53 -17.45 42.72
CA TYR A 45 2.80 -18.23 41.52
C TYR A 45 3.98 -19.17 41.81
N ASP A 46 3.83 -20.47 41.58
CA ASP A 46 4.99 -21.33 41.34
C ASP A 46 5.54 -21.05 39.92
N SER A 47 6.85 -21.23 39.74
CA SER A 47 7.56 -20.95 38.48
C SER A 47 6.95 -21.60 37.22
N SER A 48 6.27 -22.74 37.34
CA SER A 48 5.62 -23.42 36.21
C SER A 48 4.35 -22.69 35.78
N ALA A 49 3.53 -22.20 36.72
CA ALA A 49 2.31 -21.44 36.42
C ALA A 49 2.63 -20.09 35.75
N ALA A 50 3.70 -19.42 36.18
CA ALA A 50 4.19 -18.20 35.53
C ALA A 50 4.71 -18.49 34.10
N SER A 51 5.41 -19.61 33.91
CA SER A 51 5.87 -20.05 32.58
C SER A 51 4.72 -20.36 31.62
N GLU A 52 3.67 -21.02 32.12
CA GLU A 52 2.49 -21.37 31.34
C GLU A 52 1.69 -20.12 30.94
N TYR A 53 1.52 -19.16 31.85
CA TYR A 53 0.93 -17.86 31.55
C TYR A 53 1.70 -17.09 30.47
N GLN A 54 3.04 -17.12 30.51
CA GLN A 54 3.85 -16.40 29.53
C GLN A 54 3.78 -17.06 28.14
N LYS A 55 3.68 -18.39 28.08
CA LYS A 55 3.45 -19.13 26.83
C LYS A 55 2.07 -18.82 26.23
N THR A 56 1.02 -18.76 27.05
CA THR A 56 -0.33 -18.46 26.57
C THR A 56 -0.46 -16.99 26.11
N TYR A 57 0.23 -16.06 26.76
CA TYR A 57 0.32 -14.68 26.31
C TYR A 57 1.03 -14.55 24.95
N GLN A 58 2.20 -15.19 24.80
CA GLN A 58 2.95 -15.18 23.53
C GLN A 58 2.13 -15.83 22.40
N LEU A 59 1.45 -16.93 22.68
CA LEU A 59 0.58 -17.59 21.70
C LEU A 59 -0.58 -16.67 21.28
N SER A 60 -1.15 -15.92 22.23
CA SER A 60 -2.20 -14.93 21.94
C SER A 60 -1.70 -13.81 21.02
N THR A 61 -0.48 -13.32 21.23
CA THR A 61 0.10 -12.27 20.38
C THR A 61 0.38 -12.80 18.97
N ASP A 62 0.91 -14.02 18.88
CA ASP A 62 1.23 -14.66 17.59
C ASP A 62 -0.04 -14.94 16.78
N ILE A 63 -1.12 -15.38 17.42
CA ILE A 63 -2.44 -15.58 16.79
C ILE A 63 -3.01 -14.25 16.27
N SER A 64 -2.94 -13.18 17.06
CA SER A 64 -3.37 -11.84 16.63
C SER A 64 -2.60 -11.37 15.40
N ASP A 65 -1.28 -11.53 15.38
CA ASP A 65 -0.44 -11.11 14.26
C ASP A 65 -0.64 -11.98 13.01
N PHE A 66 -0.90 -13.28 13.20
CA PHE A 66 -1.32 -14.15 12.11
C PHE A 66 -2.66 -13.72 11.51
N SER A 67 -3.66 -13.41 12.36
CA SER A 67 -4.97 -12.91 11.92
C SER A 67 -4.86 -11.61 11.10
N LYS A 68 -4.03 -10.67 11.54
CA LYS A 68 -3.73 -9.45 10.76
C LYS A 68 -3.11 -9.79 9.41
N LYS A 69 -2.11 -10.66 9.35
CA LYS A 69 -1.48 -11.08 8.08
C LYS A 69 -2.48 -11.79 7.15
N ALA A 70 -3.34 -12.64 7.70
CA ALA A 70 -4.41 -13.30 6.94
C ALA A 70 -5.43 -12.30 6.39
N SER A 71 -5.78 -11.26 7.16
CA SER A 71 -6.67 -10.18 6.70
C SER A 71 -6.05 -9.38 5.55
N LEU A 72 -4.73 -9.13 5.59
CA LEU A 72 -4.00 -8.47 4.51
C LEU A 72 -4.01 -9.33 3.25
N LEU A 73 -3.72 -10.64 3.40
CA LEU A 73 -3.73 -11.58 2.28
C LEU A 73 -5.12 -11.71 1.64
N LYS A 74 -6.19 -11.63 2.44
CA LYS A 74 -7.57 -11.61 1.93
C LYS A 74 -7.84 -10.39 1.08
N VAL A 75 -7.43 -9.21 1.53
CA VAL A 75 -7.57 -7.98 0.74
C VAL A 75 -6.74 -8.05 -0.54
N ASP A 76 -5.52 -8.61 -0.49
CA ASP A 76 -4.70 -8.83 -1.69
C ASP A 76 -5.38 -9.78 -2.68
N LEU A 77 -6.00 -10.86 -2.20
CA LEU A 77 -6.75 -11.81 -3.04
C LEU A 77 -8.01 -11.21 -3.65
N GLU A 78 -8.78 -10.43 -2.89
CA GLU A 78 -9.94 -9.69 -3.40
C GLU A 78 -9.52 -8.66 -4.47
N ASN A 79 -8.40 -7.99 -4.24
CA ASN A 79 -7.81 -7.08 -5.23
C ASN A 79 -7.36 -7.83 -6.48
N ILE A 80 -6.66 -8.97 -6.35
CA ILE A 80 -6.25 -9.80 -7.49
C ILE A 80 -7.47 -10.30 -8.28
N ALA A 81 -8.53 -10.73 -7.59
CA ALA A 81 -9.78 -11.14 -8.24
C ALA A 81 -10.40 -9.98 -9.02
N SER A 82 -10.46 -8.78 -8.43
CA SER A 82 -10.97 -7.59 -9.10
C SER A 82 -10.10 -7.16 -10.30
N VAL A 83 -8.78 -7.32 -10.20
CA VAL A 83 -7.84 -7.06 -11.30
C VAL A 83 -8.00 -8.10 -12.40
N ALA A 84 -8.20 -9.37 -12.08
CA ALA A 84 -8.44 -10.42 -13.06
C ALA A 84 -9.78 -10.21 -13.80
N GLU A 85 -10.82 -9.77 -13.12
CA GLU A 85 -12.11 -9.39 -13.73
C GLU A 85 -11.97 -8.17 -14.65
N ARG A 86 -11.23 -7.14 -14.21
CA ARG A 86 -10.93 -5.93 -15.02
C ARG A 86 -10.04 -6.23 -16.21
N ALA A 87 -9.05 -7.11 -16.06
CA ALA A 87 -8.18 -7.55 -17.16
C ALA A 87 -8.99 -8.29 -18.23
N ALA A 88 -9.93 -9.15 -17.83
CA ALA A 88 -10.84 -9.83 -18.76
C ALA A 88 -11.78 -8.86 -19.51
N THR A 89 -12.16 -7.74 -18.90
CA THR A 89 -12.94 -6.69 -19.57
C THR A 89 -12.09 -5.78 -20.47
N GLN A 90 -10.87 -5.46 -20.05
CA GLN A 90 -9.93 -4.66 -20.84
C GLN A 90 -9.39 -5.41 -22.06
N GLU A 91 -9.20 -6.73 -21.99
CA GLU A 91 -8.79 -7.55 -23.14
C GLU A 91 -9.83 -7.56 -24.26
N SER A 92 -11.12 -7.44 -23.91
CA SER A 92 -12.20 -7.21 -24.89
C SER A 92 -12.29 -5.77 -25.42
N ALA A 93 -11.77 -4.78 -24.69
CA ALA A 93 -11.73 -3.37 -25.10
C ALA A 93 -10.48 -3.02 -25.95
N LYS A 94 -9.37 -3.76 -25.76
CA LYS A 94 -8.08 -3.56 -26.45
C LYS A 94 -8.13 -3.80 -27.97
N ALA A 95 -9.23 -4.35 -28.49
CA ALA A 95 -9.41 -4.58 -29.91
C ALA A 95 -9.82 -3.32 -30.71
N GLN A 96 -9.98 -2.14 -30.08
CA GLN A 96 -10.43 -0.91 -30.76
C GLN A 96 -9.71 0.40 -30.36
N GLU A 97 -8.51 0.38 -29.79
CA GLU A 97 -7.77 1.62 -29.48
C GLU A 97 -6.56 1.83 -30.40
N GLU A 98 -6.60 2.94 -31.14
CA GLU A 98 -5.48 3.56 -31.87
C GLU A 98 -4.31 3.90 -30.92
N PRO A 99 -3.05 3.97 -31.39
CA PRO A 99 -1.89 4.18 -30.53
C PRO A 99 -2.00 5.49 -29.73
N VAL A 100 -2.16 5.37 -28.41
CA VAL A 100 -2.31 6.53 -27.51
C VAL A 100 -1.01 7.33 -27.50
N LYS A 101 -1.04 8.52 -28.09
CA LYS A 101 0.05 9.49 -27.96
C LYS A 101 0.22 9.86 -26.48
N ALA A 102 1.40 9.58 -25.92
CA ALA A 102 1.74 9.85 -24.52
C ALA A 102 1.22 11.21 -24.03
N MET A 103 0.52 11.22 -22.89
CA MET A 103 0.03 12.46 -22.26
C MET A 103 1.18 13.43 -22.00
N THR A 104 0.98 14.71 -22.28
CA THR A 104 1.92 15.79 -21.95
C THR A 104 1.96 16.05 -20.43
N SER A 105 3.04 16.68 -19.93
CA SER A 105 3.13 17.08 -18.51
C SER A 105 1.97 17.99 -18.07
N SER A 106 1.45 18.83 -18.96
CA SER A 106 0.28 19.68 -18.67
C SER A 106 -1.00 18.86 -18.45
N GLN A 107 -1.15 17.75 -19.18
CA GLN A 107 -2.28 16.83 -18.98
C GLN A 107 -2.13 16.06 -17.65
N TYR A 108 -0.92 15.68 -17.26
CA TYR A 108 -0.66 15.04 -15.96
C TYR A 108 -0.98 15.92 -14.74
N LEU A 109 -1.02 17.26 -14.88
CA LEU A 109 -1.50 18.12 -13.79
C LEU A 109 -2.97 17.87 -13.43
N LYS A 110 -3.76 17.43 -14.41
CA LYS A 110 -5.23 17.37 -14.35
C LYS A 110 -5.79 15.96 -14.40
N VAL A 111 -4.94 14.95 -14.53
CA VAL A 111 -5.36 13.54 -14.51
C VAL A 111 -6.11 13.23 -13.21
N ASP A 112 -7.13 12.39 -13.29
CA ASP A 112 -7.84 11.88 -12.12
C ASP A 112 -7.00 10.77 -11.47
N LEU A 113 -6.40 11.10 -10.33
CA LEU A 113 -5.52 10.22 -9.56
C LEU A 113 -6.27 9.16 -8.76
N SER A 114 -7.61 9.16 -8.77
CA SER A 114 -8.42 8.06 -8.24
C SER A 114 -8.53 6.88 -9.21
N GLN A 115 -8.15 7.09 -10.47
CA GLN A 115 -8.06 6.02 -11.46
C GLN A 115 -6.74 5.27 -11.32
N THR A 116 -6.80 3.95 -11.52
CA THR A 116 -5.61 3.10 -11.58
C THR A 116 -4.69 3.54 -12.70
N SER A 117 -3.39 3.45 -12.48
CA SER A 117 -2.37 3.85 -13.45
C SER A 117 -2.26 2.89 -14.64
N GLY A 118 -2.70 1.64 -14.49
CA GLY A 118 -2.57 0.60 -15.51
C GLY A 118 -1.17 -0.03 -15.59
N TYR A 119 -0.23 0.40 -14.76
CA TYR A 119 1.13 -0.15 -14.72
C TYR A 119 1.23 -1.37 -13.81
N THR A 120 2.12 -2.29 -14.17
CA THR A 120 2.43 -3.48 -13.37
C THR A 120 3.56 -3.21 -12.37
N LYS A 121 3.78 -4.13 -11.43
CA LYS A 121 4.98 -4.13 -10.57
C LYS A 121 6.26 -4.00 -11.40
N SER A 122 6.36 -4.75 -12.50
CA SER A 122 7.56 -4.75 -13.34
C SER A 122 7.81 -3.38 -13.96
N ASP A 123 6.76 -2.67 -14.35
CA ASP A 123 6.89 -1.33 -14.92
C ASP A 123 7.37 -0.33 -13.88
N ILE A 124 6.81 -0.40 -12.67
CA ILE A 124 7.26 0.45 -11.56
C ILE A 124 8.71 0.12 -11.16
N ASP A 125 9.08 -1.15 -11.08
CA ASP A 125 10.45 -1.55 -10.72
C ASP A 125 11.49 -1.01 -11.71
N LYS A 126 11.20 -1.00 -13.02
CA LYS A 126 12.08 -0.38 -14.03
C LYS A 126 12.35 1.10 -13.75
N LEU A 127 11.35 1.84 -13.26
CA LEU A 127 11.51 3.27 -12.94
C LEU A 127 12.46 3.52 -11.77
N ILE A 128 12.63 2.55 -10.89
CA ILE A 128 13.37 2.68 -9.62
C ILE A 128 14.61 1.80 -9.53
N GLU A 129 14.89 0.99 -10.56
CA GLU A 129 16.12 0.22 -10.70
C GLU A 129 17.34 1.14 -10.58
N GLY A 130 18.33 0.71 -9.79
CA GLY A 130 19.55 1.49 -9.52
C GLY A 130 19.35 2.71 -8.61
N THR A 131 18.16 2.90 -8.03
CA THR A 131 17.90 3.97 -7.05
C THR A 131 17.78 3.42 -5.63
N SER A 132 17.72 4.30 -4.63
CA SER A 132 17.41 3.87 -3.25
C SER A 132 15.92 3.55 -3.03
N LEU A 133 15.13 3.48 -4.09
CA LEU A 133 13.74 3.01 -4.08
C LEU A 133 13.59 1.61 -4.65
N GLU A 134 14.68 0.97 -5.08
CA GLU A 134 14.67 -0.37 -5.67
C GLU A 134 13.96 -1.40 -4.75
N GLY A 135 13.22 -2.32 -5.36
CA GLY A 135 12.42 -3.33 -4.66
C GLY A 135 11.12 -2.82 -4.04
N LEU A 136 10.76 -1.55 -4.24
CA LEU A 136 9.52 -0.98 -3.70
C LEU A 136 8.31 -1.08 -4.64
N GLY A 137 8.47 -1.54 -5.89
CA GLY A 137 7.39 -1.53 -6.88
C GLY A 137 6.15 -2.30 -6.45
N GLU A 138 6.32 -3.45 -5.78
CA GLU A 138 5.18 -4.22 -5.25
C GLU A 138 4.35 -3.43 -4.24
N TYR A 139 4.98 -2.62 -3.39
CA TYR A 139 4.29 -1.84 -2.37
C TYR A 139 3.62 -0.59 -2.94
N VAL A 140 4.16 -0.05 -4.04
CA VAL A 140 3.50 1.04 -4.78
C VAL A 140 2.21 0.53 -5.42
N ILE A 141 2.26 -0.64 -6.07
CA ILE A 141 1.07 -1.28 -6.66
C ILE A 141 0.06 -1.68 -5.57
N ALA A 142 0.54 -2.27 -4.47
CA ALA A 142 -0.33 -2.60 -3.34
C ALA A 142 -1.02 -1.34 -2.78
N ALA A 143 -0.30 -0.23 -2.65
CA ALA A 143 -0.88 1.03 -2.18
C ALA A 143 -1.93 1.60 -3.16
N GLU A 144 -1.73 1.46 -4.48
CA GLU A 144 -2.75 1.81 -5.47
C GLU A 144 -4.04 1.00 -5.27
N HIS A 145 -3.93 -0.31 -5.12
CA HIS A 145 -5.10 -1.17 -4.94
C HIS A 145 -5.80 -0.93 -3.61
N LEU A 146 -5.04 -0.79 -2.52
CA LEU A 146 -5.60 -0.63 -1.16
C LEU A 146 -6.22 0.73 -0.91
N HIS A 147 -5.69 1.79 -1.52
CA HIS A 147 -6.11 3.16 -1.23
C HIS A 147 -6.76 3.87 -2.42
N GLY A 148 -6.79 3.23 -3.60
CA GLY A 148 -7.33 3.80 -4.83
C GLY A 148 -6.52 4.99 -5.34
N VAL A 149 -5.21 5.02 -5.10
CA VAL A 149 -4.33 6.15 -5.46
C VAL A 149 -3.38 5.72 -6.58
N ASN A 150 -3.44 6.40 -7.71
CA ASN A 150 -2.63 6.12 -8.90
C ASN A 150 -1.13 5.86 -8.60
N ALA A 151 -0.62 4.69 -8.99
CA ALA A 151 0.73 4.21 -8.70
C ALA A 151 1.82 5.08 -9.34
N LEU A 152 1.60 5.56 -10.57
CA LEU A 152 2.52 6.48 -11.25
C LEU A 152 2.69 7.77 -10.44
N PHE A 153 1.60 8.29 -9.87
CA PHE A 153 1.66 9.45 -8.99
C PHE A 153 2.40 9.15 -7.69
N ILE A 154 2.11 8.03 -7.02
CA ILE A 154 2.80 7.64 -5.78
C ILE A 154 4.31 7.58 -6.01
N ILE A 155 4.76 6.90 -7.07
CA ILE A 155 6.20 6.74 -7.32
C ILE A 155 6.85 8.06 -7.74
N SER A 156 6.18 8.89 -8.54
CA SER A 156 6.71 10.22 -8.91
C SER A 156 6.85 11.15 -7.71
N VAL A 157 5.90 11.15 -6.77
CA VAL A 157 6.05 11.92 -5.53
C VAL A 157 7.18 11.35 -4.67
N ALA A 158 7.27 10.01 -4.54
CA ALA A 158 8.37 9.39 -3.78
C ALA A 158 9.74 9.79 -4.35
N GLN A 159 9.93 9.73 -5.67
CA GLN A 159 11.16 10.16 -6.33
C GLN A 159 11.47 11.64 -6.06
N HIS A 160 10.46 12.51 -6.15
CA HIS A 160 10.61 13.95 -5.92
C HIS A 160 11.01 14.26 -4.47
N GLU A 161 10.21 13.80 -3.50
CA GLU A 161 10.33 14.14 -2.08
C GLU A 161 11.56 13.51 -1.42
N SER A 162 11.97 12.33 -1.90
CA SER A 162 13.08 11.59 -1.31
C SER A 162 14.38 11.71 -2.08
N GLN A 163 14.44 12.48 -3.17
CA GLN A 163 15.59 12.50 -4.09
C GLN A 163 15.94 11.06 -4.53
N TYR A 164 14.97 10.32 -5.09
CA TYR A 164 15.13 8.92 -5.47
C TYR A 164 15.62 8.03 -4.32
N GLY A 165 15.12 8.30 -3.11
CA GLY A 165 15.43 7.58 -1.88
C GLY A 165 16.68 8.07 -1.13
N GLN A 166 17.41 9.05 -1.67
CA GLN A 166 18.68 9.55 -1.13
C GLN A 166 18.56 10.66 -0.07
N SER A 167 17.37 11.13 0.26
CA SER A 167 17.24 12.14 1.31
C SER A 167 17.64 11.55 2.68
N LYS A 168 18.19 12.38 3.57
CA LYS A 168 18.55 11.95 4.93
C LYS A 168 17.33 11.41 5.68
N ILE A 169 16.16 12.00 5.47
CA ILE A 169 14.90 11.56 6.08
C ILE A 169 14.47 10.20 5.53
N SER A 170 14.56 9.99 4.20
CA SER A 170 14.31 8.68 3.58
C SER A 170 15.21 7.60 4.15
N ARG A 171 16.54 7.80 4.14
CA ARG A 171 17.49 6.78 4.58
C ARG A 171 17.44 6.50 6.07
N MET A 172 17.34 7.56 6.88
CA MET A 172 17.47 7.42 8.33
C MET A 172 16.15 7.14 9.03
N LYS A 173 15.01 7.54 8.44
CA LYS A 173 13.68 7.43 9.07
C LYS A 173 12.70 6.60 8.25
N ASN A 174 13.12 6.03 7.12
CA ASN A 174 12.27 5.32 6.18
C ASN A 174 11.07 6.14 5.70
N ASN A 175 11.22 7.47 5.64
CA ASN A 175 10.13 8.39 5.31
C ASN A 175 10.40 9.02 3.94
N LEU A 176 9.76 8.48 2.90
CA LEU A 176 9.96 8.91 1.52
C LEU A 176 9.28 10.24 1.18
N PHE A 177 8.28 10.65 1.97
CA PHE A 177 7.34 11.72 1.61
C PHE A 177 7.43 12.94 2.53
N GLY A 178 8.44 13.00 3.40
CA GLY A 178 8.60 14.09 4.36
C GLY A 178 7.47 14.18 5.39
N ILE A 179 6.71 13.11 5.64
CA ILE A 179 5.51 13.15 6.51
C ILE A 179 5.90 13.60 7.91
N GLY A 180 5.26 14.67 8.39
CA GLY A 180 5.50 15.25 9.71
C GLY A 180 6.78 16.07 9.83
N ALA A 181 7.45 16.42 8.72
CA ALA A 181 8.55 17.37 8.73
C ALA A 181 8.01 18.82 8.76
N TYR A 182 8.29 19.54 9.84
CA TYR A 182 7.92 20.95 10.00
C TYR A 182 9.13 21.89 9.80
N ASP A 183 8.90 23.08 9.26
CA ASP A 183 9.92 24.04 8.79
C ASP A 183 11.05 24.33 9.77
N ALA A 184 10.74 24.49 11.06
CA ALA A 184 11.76 24.83 12.06
C ALA A 184 12.70 23.65 12.38
N THR A 185 12.24 22.40 12.22
CA THR A 185 13.03 21.21 12.57
C THR A 185 12.69 20.01 11.67
N PRO A 186 12.83 20.11 10.34
CA PRO A 186 12.24 19.15 9.39
C PRO A 186 12.73 17.73 9.64
N TYR A 187 14.04 17.55 9.89
CA TYR A 187 14.57 16.23 10.24
C TYR A 187 14.10 15.73 11.60
N ARG A 188 14.06 16.56 12.65
CA ARG A 188 13.73 16.09 14.02
C ARG A 188 12.26 15.70 14.12
N SER A 189 11.38 16.52 13.55
CA SER A 189 9.93 16.33 13.54
C SER A 189 9.44 15.22 12.61
N ALA A 190 10.13 14.97 11.50
CA ALA A 190 9.72 13.95 10.52
C ALA A 190 9.37 12.62 11.19
N LYS A 191 8.24 12.04 10.81
CA LYS A 191 7.83 10.72 11.31
C LYS A 191 8.90 9.68 10.93
N ARG A 192 9.21 8.80 11.87
CA ARG A 192 9.97 7.56 11.62
C ARG A 192 8.99 6.43 11.35
N PHE A 193 9.26 5.67 10.30
CA PHE A 193 8.55 4.45 9.94
C PHE A 193 9.45 3.24 10.19
N ALA A 194 8.84 2.08 10.41
CA ALA A 194 9.57 0.82 10.52
C ALA A 194 10.26 0.47 9.19
N SER A 195 9.61 0.80 8.07
CA SER A 195 10.10 0.49 6.73
C SER A 195 9.62 1.52 5.70
N LYS A 196 10.26 1.56 4.51
CA LYS A 196 9.87 2.50 3.44
C LYS A 196 8.48 2.17 2.91
N GLN A 197 8.14 0.89 2.90
CA GLN A 197 6.82 0.35 2.59
C GLN A 197 5.72 0.97 3.45
N GLU A 198 5.96 1.04 4.77
CA GLU A 198 4.99 1.65 5.70
C GLU A 198 4.78 3.14 5.37
N SER A 199 5.83 3.85 4.92
CA SER A 199 5.68 5.24 4.48
C SER A 199 4.87 5.38 3.19
N ILE A 200 4.99 4.43 2.25
CA ILE A 200 4.18 4.39 1.02
C ILE A 200 2.69 4.20 1.35
N MET A 201 2.38 3.20 2.18
CA MET A 201 1.01 2.94 2.63
C MET A 201 0.45 4.16 3.38
N LYS A 202 1.25 4.77 4.25
CA LYS A 202 0.80 5.95 4.99
C LYS A 202 0.53 7.14 4.07
N PHE A 203 1.38 7.38 3.07
CA PHE A 203 1.18 8.44 2.10
C PHE A 203 -0.10 8.21 1.29
N ALA A 204 -0.29 7.02 0.72
CA ALA A 204 -1.48 6.69 -0.06
C ALA A 204 -2.77 6.83 0.79
N SER A 205 -2.75 6.39 2.04
CA SER A 205 -3.84 6.63 3.00
C SER A 205 -4.14 8.12 3.22
N ILE A 206 -3.10 8.96 3.35
CA ILE A 206 -3.28 10.43 3.49
C ILE A 206 -3.91 11.03 2.23
N ILE A 207 -3.47 10.62 1.04
CA ILE A 207 -4.03 11.12 -0.22
C ILE A 207 -5.50 10.72 -0.35
N SER A 208 -5.80 9.44 -0.17
CA SER A 208 -7.17 8.91 -0.26
C SER A 208 -8.11 9.57 0.76
N THR A 209 -7.73 9.55 2.05
CA THR A 209 -8.62 10.03 3.12
C THR A 209 -8.61 11.54 3.30
N GLY A 210 -7.50 12.21 3.00
CA GLY A 210 -7.31 13.64 3.26
C GLY A 210 -7.58 14.54 2.06
N TYR A 211 -7.44 14.01 0.83
CA TYR A 211 -7.55 14.78 -0.41
C TYR A 211 -8.71 14.29 -1.27
N PHE A 212 -8.76 13.00 -1.61
CA PHE A 212 -9.80 12.48 -2.50
C PHE A 212 -11.19 12.60 -1.89
N SER A 213 -11.33 12.28 -0.60
CA SER A 213 -12.58 12.49 0.16
C SER A 213 -13.08 13.95 0.13
N LYS A 214 -12.19 14.92 -0.14
CA LYS A 214 -12.49 16.36 -0.24
C LYS A 214 -12.51 16.84 -1.70
N GLY A 215 -12.60 15.91 -2.64
CA GLY A 215 -12.67 16.14 -4.08
C GLY A 215 -11.35 16.56 -4.73
N ALA A 216 -10.21 16.60 -4.03
CA ALA A 216 -8.93 16.97 -4.62
C ALA A 216 -8.29 15.77 -5.34
N LEU A 217 -8.75 15.49 -6.56
CA LEU A 217 -8.40 14.28 -7.32
C LEU A 217 -7.23 14.42 -8.29
N SER A 218 -6.65 15.62 -8.47
CA SER A 218 -5.56 15.85 -9.43
C SER A 218 -4.30 16.37 -8.76
N VAL A 219 -3.15 16.25 -9.44
CA VAL A 219 -1.85 16.75 -8.95
C VAL A 219 -1.93 18.24 -8.61
N GLU A 220 -2.57 19.04 -9.47
CA GLU A 220 -2.78 20.47 -9.24
C GLU A 220 -3.59 20.75 -7.97
N ARG A 221 -4.70 20.02 -7.76
CA ARG A 221 -5.58 20.24 -6.60
C ARG A 221 -4.97 19.73 -5.29
N ILE A 222 -4.17 18.67 -5.35
CA ILE A 222 -3.39 18.18 -4.22
C ILE A 222 -2.29 19.18 -3.90
N GLY A 223 -1.48 19.56 -4.89
CA GLY A 223 -0.32 20.44 -4.74
C GLY A 223 -0.67 21.79 -4.13
N ALA A 224 -1.83 22.37 -4.49
CA ALA A 224 -2.33 23.62 -3.91
C ALA A 224 -2.53 23.58 -2.38
N LYS A 225 -2.59 22.39 -1.77
CA LYS A 225 -2.77 22.18 -0.33
C LYS A 225 -1.59 21.44 0.33
N TYR A 226 -0.94 20.55 -0.42
CA TYR A 226 0.09 19.65 0.08
C TYR A 226 1.43 20.35 0.29
N ALA A 227 1.79 21.29 -0.60
CA ALA A 227 3.09 21.93 -0.61
C ALA A 227 2.96 23.46 -0.61
N SER A 228 3.83 24.14 0.15
CA SER A 228 3.98 25.60 0.06
C SER A 228 4.69 26.03 -1.22
N ASP A 229 5.48 25.15 -1.84
CA ASP A 229 6.12 25.41 -3.13
C ASP A 229 5.07 25.36 -4.26
N LYS A 230 4.90 26.51 -4.93
CA LYS A 230 3.97 26.65 -6.06
C LYS A 230 4.36 25.80 -7.28
N ASN A 231 5.62 25.35 -7.37
CA ASN A 231 6.12 24.54 -8.48
C ASN A 231 5.98 23.04 -8.25
N TRP A 232 5.59 22.62 -7.04
CA TRP A 232 5.51 21.20 -6.67
C TRP A 232 4.67 20.38 -7.64
N ALA A 233 3.46 20.87 -7.98
CA ALA A 233 2.56 20.16 -8.87
C ALA A 233 3.16 19.98 -10.27
N ALA A 234 3.83 21.01 -10.79
CA ALA A 234 4.50 20.95 -12.08
C ALA A 234 5.70 19.99 -12.07
N ALA A 235 6.46 19.96 -10.99
CA ALA A 235 7.58 19.02 -10.83
C ALA A 235 7.11 17.56 -10.79
N VAL A 236 6.05 17.28 -10.03
CA VAL A 236 5.45 15.93 -9.95
C VAL A 236 4.86 15.53 -11.30
N ALA A 237 4.07 16.38 -11.95
CA ALA A 237 3.48 16.08 -13.26
C ALA A 237 4.55 15.86 -14.35
N SER A 238 5.66 16.60 -14.30
CA SER A 238 6.82 16.40 -15.17
C SER A 238 7.49 15.04 -14.93
N LEU A 239 7.62 14.61 -13.67
CA LEU A 239 8.12 13.27 -13.35
C LEU A 239 7.17 12.17 -13.79
N MET A 240 5.85 12.35 -13.63
CA MET A 240 4.86 11.39 -14.13
C MET A 240 4.98 11.22 -15.65
N HIS A 241 5.09 12.33 -16.39
CA HIS A 241 5.30 12.28 -17.84
C HIS A 241 6.59 11.54 -18.21
N LYS A 242 7.72 11.87 -17.59
CA LYS A 242 9.01 11.20 -17.85
C LYS A 242 8.95 9.71 -17.56
N ASN A 243 8.32 9.32 -16.45
CA ASN A 243 8.18 7.92 -16.06
C ASN A 243 7.30 7.16 -17.05
N ALA A 244 6.16 7.73 -17.45
CA ALA A 244 5.28 7.10 -18.44
C ALA A 244 5.99 6.89 -19.79
N VAL A 245 6.64 7.93 -20.31
CA VAL A 245 7.42 7.84 -21.56
C VAL A 245 8.54 6.80 -21.45
N ARG A 246 9.23 6.72 -20.29
CA ARG A 246 10.28 5.72 -20.08
C ARG A 246 9.73 4.29 -20.16
N ILE A 247 8.58 4.03 -19.53
CA ILE A 247 7.95 2.70 -19.60
C ILE A 247 7.53 2.39 -21.04
N GLU A 248 6.93 3.34 -21.76
CA GLU A 248 6.48 3.15 -23.14
C GLU A 248 7.65 2.84 -24.10
N LEU A 249 8.75 3.60 -24.04
CA LEU A 249 9.93 3.41 -24.88
C LEU A 249 10.61 2.06 -24.65
N GLU A 250 10.66 1.61 -23.40
CA GLU A 250 11.26 0.31 -23.04
C GLU A 250 10.30 -0.88 -23.33
N SER A 251 9.03 -0.60 -23.64
CA SER A 251 8.01 -1.60 -23.97
C SER A 251 7.91 -1.94 -25.46
N GLY A 252 8.67 -1.25 -26.33
CA GLY A 252 8.85 -1.62 -27.74
C GLY A 252 7.64 -1.39 -28.66
N PHE A 253 6.79 -0.41 -28.36
CA PHE A 253 5.75 0.08 -29.26
C PHE A 253 6.24 1.26 -30.10
#